data_AF-A0A7W5PRY1-F1
#
_entry.id   AF-A0A7W5PRY1-F1
#
_cell.length_a   1.000
_cell.length_b   1.000
_cell.length_c   1.000
_cell.angle_alpha   90.00
_cell.angle_beta   90.00
_cell.angle_gamma   90.00
#
_symmetry.space_group_name_H-M   'P 1'
#
loop_
_entity.id
_entity.type
_entity.pdbx_description
1 polymer ?
#
loop_
_entity_poly.entity_id
_entity_poly.type
_entity_poly.pdbx_seq_one_letter_code
_entity_poly.pdbx_strand_id
1 'polypeptide(L)'
;MTVQFGIRRLLRTPLSFVFLSIASMAIPAVPDAKATSLTEQEAREIGIEAYVYFYPMITMDITRKQLTNMEPKEGGIGGPANRFANVRAFPTADMKAVVRPNFDTLYSSGWLDLTKEPVVVTAPDTAGRYYLLPMLDMWTDVFAAPGWRTTGTSAGNFLIASPGWRPDLRDRFDEFKLPDGTERIDAPTPYVWIIGRTKTDGPDDYDAVHKIQDGYKITPLSQWGKDAKPAKVKIDPSVDMKTPPKTQADTASAEDYFAYAAELLKLHPPHSTDQPIIAR
;
A
#
# COMPACT_ATOMS: atom_id res chain seq x y z
N MET A 1 86.05 20.44 -19.68
CA MET A 1 85.90 20.66 -21.13
C MET A 1 84.81 21.71 -21.33
N THR A 2 85.21 22.87 -21.83
CA THR A 2 84.46 24.07 -22.24
C THR A 2 83.24 23.67 -23.12
N VAL A 3 82.08 24.33 -23.14
CA VAL A 3 81.80 25.58 -23.88
C VAL A 3 80.36 26.09 -23.63
N GLN A 4 80.29 27.42 -23.42
CA GLN A 4 79.27 28.47 -23.67
C GLN A 4 77.76 28.29 -23.48
N PHE A 5 77.24 29.19 -22.62
CA PHE A 5 75.89 29.77 -22.65
C PHE A 5 75.72 30.77 -23.81
N GLY A 6 74.56 30.73 -24.48
CA GLY A 6 74.11 31.72 -25.47
C GLY A 6 72.68 32.17 -25.18
N ILE A 7 72.54 33.47 -24.87
CA ILE A 7 71.28 34.22 -24.69
C ILE A 7 70.54 34.35 -26.03
N ARG A 8 69.20 34.25 -26.06
CA ARG A 8 68.37 35.04 -27.01
C ARG A 8 66.88 35.15 -26.61
N ARG A 9 66.51 36.41 -26.30
CA ARG A 9 65.28 37.16 -26.63
C ARG A 9 63.90 36.52 -26.42
N LEU A 10 63.20 37.06 -25.42
CA LEU A 10 61.74 37.16 -25.37
C LEU A 10 61.21 38.01 -26.54
N LEU A 11 60.36 37.43 -27.37
CA LEU A 11 59.51 38.14 -28.33
C LEU A 11 58.06 38.00 -27.86
N ARG A 12 57.43 39.16 -27.64
CA ARG A 12 56.00 39.35 -27.36
C ARG A 12 55.19 38.97 -28.61
N THR A 13 54.12 38.20 -28.43
CA THR A 13 53.02 38.05 -29.40
C THR A 13 51.70 38.47 -28.74
N PRO A 14 50.82 39.17 -29.47
CA PRO A 14 49.68 39.86 -28.86
C PRO A 14 48.49 38.92 -28.64
N LEU A 15 47.74 39.19 -27.57
CA LEU A 15 46.49 38.53 -27.24
C LEU A 15 45.39 39.00 -28.21
N SER A 16 44.93 38.13 -29.11
CA SER A 16 43.72 38.38 -29.90
C SER A 16 42.48 38.15 -29.03
N PHE A 17 41.77 39.23 -28.70
CA PHE A 17 40.44 39.15 -28.11
C PHE A 17 39.43 38.75 -29.18
N VAL A 18 38.89 37.53 -29.05
CA VAL A 18 37.71 37.10 -29.80
C VAL A 18 36.48 37.68 -29.08
N PHE A 19 35.84 38.68 -29.69
CA PHE A 19 34.51 39.14 -29.27
C PHE A 19 33.48 38.09 -29.72
N LEU A 20 32.97 37.31 -28.77
CA LEU A 20 31.82 36.44 -28.99
C LEU A 20 30.55 37.29 -28.87
N SER A 21 29.97 37.70 -30.00
CA SER A 21 28.65 38.35 -30.02
C SER A 21 27.59 37.37 -29.53
N ILE A 22 27.07 37.62 -28.32
CA ILE A 22 25.90 36.93 -27.80
C ILE A 22 24.69 37.49 -28.56
N ALA A 23 24.20 36.73 -29.54
CA ALA A 23 22.89 36.99 -30.11
C ALA A 23 21.85 36.69 -29.03
N SER A 24 21.19 37.72 -28.50
CA SER A 24 20.02 37.57 -27.64
C SER A 24 18.89 36.93 -28.44
N MET A 25 18.77 35.61 -28.37
CA MET A 25 17.53 34.93 -28.77
C MET A 25 16.46 35.34 -27.77
N ALA A 26 15.52 36.18 -28.21
CA ALA A 26 14.30 36.43 -27.46
C ALA A 26 13.58 35.10 -27.27
N ILE A 27 13.49 34.64 -26.03
CA ILE A 27 12.64 33.53 -25.66
C ILE A 27 11.21 33.99 -25.98
N PRO A 28 10.46 33.34 -26.89
CA PRO A 28 9.08 33.69 -27.11
C PRO A 28 8.34 33.51 -25.78
N ALA A 29 7.68 34.58 -25.32
CA ALA A 29 6.83 34.51 -24.14
C ALA A 29 5.83 33.36 -24.36
N VAL A 30 5.85 32.37 -23.47
CA VAL A 30 4.79 31.37 -23.40
C VAL A 30 3.51 32.17 -23.18
N PRO A 31 2.48 32.03 -24.04
CA PRO A 31 1.22 32.71 -23.81
C PRO A 31 0.75 32.31 -22.42
N ASP A 32 0.42 33.30 -21.58
CA ASP A 32 -0.36 33.05 -20.37
C ASP A 32 -1.58 32.24 -20.81
N ALA A 33 -1.58 30.94 -20.48
CA ALA A 33 -2.75 30.12 -20.64
C ALA A 33 -3.78 30.73 -19.70
N LYS A 34 -4.64 31.61 -20.23
CA LYS A 34 -5.81 32.07 -19.51
C LYS A 34 -6.54 30.80 -19.08
N ALA A 35 -6.49 30.49 -17.80
CA ALA A 35 -7.31 29.43 -17.22
C ALA A 35 -8.74 29.72 -17.68
N THR A 36 -9.28 28.88 -18.54
CA THR A 36 -10.67 28.95 -18.94
C THR A 36 -11.46 28.86 -17.64
N SER A 37 -12.21 29.91 -17.30
CA SER A 37 -12.99 29.91 -16.07
C SER A 37 -14.02 28.79 -16.18
N LEU A 38 -13.91 27.76 -15.34
CA LEU A 38 -14.86 26.66 -15.24
C LEU A 38 -16.28 27.23 -15.07
N THR A 39 -17.22 26.71 -15.85
CA THR A 39 -18.64 26.98 -15.61
C THR A 39 -19.11 26.27 -14.34
N GLU A 40 -20.19 26.74 -13.72
CA GLU A 40 -20.78 26.08 -12.56
C GLU A 40 -21.19 24.63 -12.87
N GLN A 41 -21.69 24.39 -14.08
CA GLN A 41 -22.05 23.04 -14.53
C GLN A 41 -20.81 22.13 -14.63
N GLU A 42 -19.73 22.58 -15.26
CA GLU A 42 -18.49 21.80 -15.36
C GLU A 42 -17.90 21.54 -13.98
N ALA A 43 -17.88 22.53 -13.09
CA ALA A 43 -17.41 22.37 -11.72
C ALA A 43 -18.25 21.32 -10.95
N ARG A 44 -19.57 21.31 -11.14
CA ARG A 44 -20.46 20.30 -10.54
C ARG A 44 -20.20 18.91 -11.10
N GLU A 45 -20.01 18.77 -12.40
CA GLU A 45 -19.73 17.49 -13.06
C GLU A 45 -18.39 16.91 -12.57
N ILE A 46 -17.32 17.72 -12.54
CA ILE A 46 -16.02 17.33 -11.97
C ILE A 46 -16.18 16.91 -10.51
N GLY A 47 -16.93 17.67 -9.71
CA GLY A 47 -17.19 17.32 -8.31
C GLY A 47 -17.88 15.97 -8.14
N ILE A 48 -18.86 15.63 -8.98
CA ILE A 48 -19.54 14.32 -8.94
C ILE A 48 -18.59 13.20 -9.32
N GLU A 49 -17.82 13.37 -10.40
CA GLU A 49 -16.85 12.37 -10.85
C GLU A 49 -15.76 12.13 -9.79
N ALA A 50 -15.22 13.19 -9.21
CA ALA A 50 -14.24 13.13 -8.13
C ALA A 50 -14.82 12.47 -6.86
N TYR A 51 -16.07 12.75 -6.51
CA TYR A 51 -16.75 12.10 -5.39
C TYR A 51 -16.83 10.58 -5.59
N VAL A 52 -17.23 10.12 -6.77
CA VAL A 52 -17.30 8.69 -7.06
C VAL A 52 -15.90 8.05 -7.05
N TYR A 53 -14.91 8.75 -7.61
CA TYR A 53 -13.53 8.24 -7.71
C TYR A 53 -12.84 8.10 -6.35
N PHE A 54 -12.98 9.07 -5.44
CA PHE A 54 -12.33 9.02 -4.12
C PHE A 54 -13.09 8.15 -3.09
N TYR A 55 -14.32 7.75 -3.39
CA TYR A 55 -15.17 6.97 -2.50
C TYR A 55 -14.51 5.68 -1.96
N PRO A 56 -13.91 4.81 -2.81
CA PRO A 56 -13.20 3.63 -2.32
C PRO A 56 -12.07 3.99 -1.35
N MET A 57 -11.21 4.96 -1.68
CA MET A 57 -10.07 5.32 -0.85
C MET A 57 -10.48 5.91 0.51
N ILE A 58 -11.48 6.80 0.53
CA ILE A 58 -12.00 7.39 1.77
C ILE A 58 -12.63 6.32 2.66
N THR A 59 -13.51 5.48 2.10
CA THR A 59 -14.17 4.43 2.87
C THR A 59 -13.18 3.38 3.37
N MET A 60 -12.15 3.07 2.58
CA MET A 60 -11.07 2.16 2.96
C MET A 60 -10.25 2.71 4.13
N ASP A 61 -9.89 4.01 4.15
CA ASP A 61 -9.15 4.60 5.27
C ASP A 61 -9.97 4.69 6.56
N ILE A 62 -11.26 5.06 6.46
CA ILE A 62 -12.16 5.05 7.62
C ILE A 62 -12.27 3.63 8.18
N THR A 63 -12.45 2.63 7.31
CA THR A 63 -12.51 1.21 7.69
C THR A 63 -11.21 0.76 8.35
N ARG A 64 -10.05 1.10 7.78
CA ARG A 64 -8.73 0.80 8.33
C ARG A 64 -8.58 1.39 9.73
N LYS A 65 -8.89 2.69 9.90
CA LYS A 65 -8.81 3.38 11.18
C LYS A 65 -9.69 2.69 12.21
N GLN A 66 -10.95 2.38 11.90
CA GLN A 66 -11.83 1.68 12.82
C GLN A 66 -11.33 0.28 13.18
N LEU A 67 -10.94 -0.53 12.18
CA LEU A 67 -10.53 -1.91 12.41
C LEU A 67 -9.16 -2.04 13.10
N THR A 68 -8.30 -1.02 13.02
CA THR A 68 -6.99 -1.01 13.69
C THR A 68 -6.97 -0.27 15.02
N ASN A 69 -8.03 0.49 15.32
CA ASN A 69 -8.19 1.26 16.56
C ASN A 69 -8.96 0.49 17.64
N MET A 70 -8.71 -0.80 17.78
CA MET A 70 -9.37 -1.65 18.76
C MET A 70 -8.50 -2.84 19.16
N GLU A 71 -8.74 -3.34 20.37
CA GLU A 71 -8.19 -4.64 20.78
C GLU A 71 -8.79 -5.78 19.95
N PRO A 72 -7.99 -6.81 19.62
CA PRO A 72 -8.50 -8.00 18.97
C PRO A 72 -9.62 -8.63 19.79
N LYS A 73 -10.69 -9.05 19.12
CA LYS A 73 -11.80 -9.77 19.73
C LYS A 73 -11.97 -11.11 19.02
N GLU A 74 -12.34 -12.13 19.77
CA GLU A 74 -12.68 -13.42 19.21
C GLU A 74 -13.84 -13.28 18.21
N GLY A 75 -13.71 -13.89 17.03
CA GLY A 75 -14.66 -13.75 15.92
C GLY A 75 -14.63 -12.39 15.23
N GLY A 76 -13.82 -11.44 15.69
CA GLY A 76 -13.61 -10.14 15.06
C GLY A 76 -12.58 -10.20 13.94
N ILE A 77 -12.63 -9.20 13.06
CA ILE A 77 -11.68 -9.00 11.94
C ILE A 77 -10.73 -7.81 12.16
N GLY A 78 -10.86 -7.12 13.29
CA GLY A 78 -10.05 -5.98 13.70
C GLY A 78 -9.04 -6.34 14.79
N GLY A 79 -8.03 -5.49 14.94
CA GLY A 79 -6.89 -5.67 15.82
C GLY A 79 -5.73 -4.77 15.39
N PRO A 80 -4.58 -4.81 16.08
CA PRO A 80 -3.44 -3.98 15.72
C PRO A 80 -2.95 -4.33 14.30
N ALA A 81 -2.45 -3.34 13.58
CA ALA A 81 -1.78 -3.55 12.31
C ALA A 81 -0.62 -4.55 12.45
N ASN A 82 -0.28 -5.18 11.33
CA ASN A 82 0.74 -6.22 11.20
C ASN A 82 0.45 -7.47 12.06
N ARG A 83 -0.83 -7.82 12.20
CA ARG A 83 -1.29 -9.04 12.87
C ARG A 83 -2.58 -9.56 12.24
N PHE A 84 -2.70 -10.88 12.14
CA PHE A 84 -3.95 -11.51 11.73
C PHE A 84 -4.95 -11.59 12.89
N ALA A 85 -6.21 -11.28 12.57
CA ALA A 85 -7.41 -11.60 13.32
C ALA A 85 -8.12 -12.76 12.61
N ASN A 86 -8.18 -13.92 13.28
CA ASN A 86 -8.73 -15.15 12.73
C ASN A 86 -10.17 -15.34 13.20
N VAL A 87 -11.10 -15.45 12.26
CA VAL A 87 -12.49 -15.84 12.51
C VAL A 87 -12.54 -17.36 12.54
N ARG A 88 -12.82 -17.93 13.72
CA ARG A 88 -12.66 -19.37 14.01
C ARG A 88 -13.88 -20.22 13.68
N ALA A 89 -15.03 -19.61 13.40
CA ALA A 89 -16.24 -20.33 13.10
C ALA A 89 -17.08 -19.54 12.10
N PHE A 90 -17.94 -20.23 11.37
CA PHE A 90 -19.02 -19.58 10.67
C PHE A 90 -19.87 -18.75 11.63
N PRO A 91 -20.45 -17.64 11.14
CA PRO A 91 -21.44 -16.93 11.92
C PRO A 91 -22.58 -17.86 12.28
N THR A 92 -23.12 -17.67 13.48
CA THR A 92 -24.24 -18.46 13.96
C THR A 92 -25.48 -18.22 13.09
N ALA A 93 -26.41 -19.18 13.06
CA ALA A 93 -27.60 -19.12 12.19
C ALA A 93 -28.53 -17.94 12.50
N ASP A 94 -28.43 -17.37 13.70
CA ASP A 94 -29.15 -16.17 14.14
C ASP A 94 -28.44 -14.86 13.76
N MET A 95 -27.22 -14.91 13.21
CA MET A 95 -26.52 -13.72 12.70
C MET A 95 -27.22 -13.17 11.45
N LYS A 96 -27.85 -12.00 11.58
CA LYS A 96 -28.54 -11.30 10.48
C LYS A 96 -27.76 -10.12 9.90
N ALA A 97 -26.52 -9.92 10.35
CA ALA A 97 -25.69 -8.77 9.98
C ALA A 97 -25.18 -8.82 8.53
N VAL A 98 -25.08 -10.02 7.94
CA VAL A 98 -24.63 -10.21 6.55
C VAL A 98 -25.67 -11.03 5.80
N VAL A 99 -26.18 -10.46 4.70
CA VAL A 99 -27.12 -11.15 3.80
C VAL A 99 -26.28 -12.10 2.94
N ARG A 100 -26.20 -13.37 3.35
CA ARG A 100 -25.39 -14.49 2.77
C ARG A 100 -23.97 -14.58 3.34
N PRO A 101 -23.82 -15.12 4.56
CA PRO A 101 -22.51 -15.50 5.05
C PRO A 101 -21.91 -16.60 4.17
N ASN A 102 -20.60 -16.50 3.97
CA ASN A 102 -19.81 -17.51 3.29
C ASN A 102 -19.67 -18.74 4.19
N PHE A 103 -20.07 -19.91 3.68
CA PHE A 103 -20.01 -21.20 4.38
C PHE A 103 -18.96 -22.16 3.79
N ASP A 104 -18.07 -21.66 2.94
CA ASP A 104 -17.02 -22.47 2.32
C ASP A 104 -15.68 -22.28 3.02
N THR A 105 -15.47 -21.14 3.71
CA THR A 105 -14.17 -20.77 4.26
C THR A 105 -14.25 -20.00 5.57
N LEU A 106 -13.26 -20.21 6.45
CA LEU A 106 -13.00 -19.32 7.58
C LEU A 106 -12.07 -18.16 7.18
N TYR A 107 -12.31 -16.98 7.76
CA TYR A 107 -11.59 -15.75 7.41
C TYR A 107 -10.37 -15.49 8.32
N SER A 108 -9.33 -14.92 7.74
CA SER A 108 -8.16 -14.36 8.43
C SER A 108 -7.91 -12.94 7.91
N SER A 109 -8.26 -11.93 8.71
CA SER A 109 -8.14 -10.53 8.33
C SER A 109 -6.86 -9.93 8.91
N GLY A 110 -6.14 -9.10 8.16
CA GLY A 110 -4.98 -8.38 8.69
C GLY A 110 -4.70 -7.11 7.90
N TRP A 111 -4.51 -6.00 8.60
CA TRP A 111 -4.02 -4.77 8.00
C TRP A 111 -2.50 -4.73 8.08
N LEU A 112 -1.83 -4.50 6.95
CA LEU A 112 -0.40 -4.22 6.92
C LEU A 112 -0.17 -2.72 6.99
N ASP A 113 0.79 -2.32 7.82
CA ASP A 113 1.35 -0.97 7.86
C ASP A 113 2.80 -1.01 7.40
N LEU A 114 3.01 -0.54 6.16
CA LEU A 114 4.30 -0.50 5.47
C LEU A 114 4.94 0.89 5.52
N THR A 115 4.37 1.83 6.28
CA THR A 115 4.84 3.24 6.32
C THR A 115 6.24 3.38 6.91
N LYS A 116 6.68 2.39 7.70
CA LYS A 116 8.00 2.38 8.35
C LYS A 116 8.98 1.43 7.70
N GLU A 117 8.52 0.24 7.35
CA GLU A 117 9.34 -0.83 6.80
C GLU A 117 8.46 -1.88 6.11
N PRO A 118 9.03 -2.71 5.21
CA PRO A 118 8.36 -3.89 4.70
C PRO A 118 7.98 -4.88 5.80
N VAL A 119 7.03 -5.76 5.47
CA VAL A 119 6.62 -6.87 6.34
C VAL A 119 6.68 -8.17 5.57
N VAL A 120 6.96 -9.27 6.27
CA VAL A 120 6.90 -10.62 5.73
C VAL A 120 5.59 -11.26 6.13
N VAL A 121 4.76 -11.61 5.15
CA VAL A 121 3.56 -12.42 5.33
C VAL A 121 3.95 -13.89 5.15
N THR A 122 3.66 -14.72 6.13
CA THR A 122 3.96 -16.16 6.10
C THR A 122 2.67 -16.96 6.03
N ALA A 123 2.64 -17.94 5.12
CA ALA A 123 1.63 -18.99 5.07
C ALA A 123 2.28 -20.35 5.43
N PRO A 124 1.66 -21.17 6.30
CA PRO A 124 2.15 -22.51 6.56
C PRO A 124 1.84 -23.44 5.38
N ASP A 125 2.41 -24.64 5.38
CA ASP A 125 1.95 -25.70 4.48
C ASP A 125 0.50 -26.06 4.82
N THR A 126 -0.39 -25.96 3.83
CA THR A 126 -1.82 -26.25 3.99
C THR A 126 -2.18 -27.69 3.63
N ALA A 127 -1.18 -28.54 3.31
CA ALA A 127 -1.33 -29.93 2.94
C ALA A 127 -2.34 -30.15 1.80
N GLY A 128 -2.30 -29.28 0.78
CA GLY A 128 -3.21 -29.33 -0.37
C GLY A 128 -4.54 -28.58 -0.16
N ARG A 129 -4.84 -28.11 1.05
CA ARG A 129 -6.09 -27.39 1.35
C ARG A 129 -6.11 -26.02 0.67
N TYR A 130 -7.29 -25.67 0.13
CA TYR A 130 -7.54 -24.37 -0.46
C TYR A 130 -7.37 -23.24 0.57
N TYR A 131 -6.52 -22.28 0.23
CA TYR A 131 -6.41 -21.00 0.88
C TYR A 131 -6.09 -19.91 -0.13
N LEU A 132 -6.37 -18.66 0.23
CA LEU A 132 -5.88 -17.47 -0.45
C LEU A 132 -5.76 -16.31 0.54
N LEU A 133 -4.78 -15.46 0.31
CA LEU A 133 -4.50 -14.23 1.05
C LEU A 133 -4.56 -13.04 0.08
N PRO A 134 -5.75 -12.63 -0.41
CA PRO A 134 -5.87 -11.49 -1.30
C PRO A 134 -5.42 -10.23 -0.56
N MET A 135 -4.59 -9.45 -1.22
CA MET A 135 -3.99 -8.21 -0.72
C MET A 135 -4.62 -7.05 -1.48
N LEU A 136 -5.41 -6.25 -0.77
CA LEU A 136 -6.07 -5.07 -1.30
C LEU A 136 -5.21 -3.84 -0.98
N ASP A 137 -5.03 -2.97 -1.96
CA ASP A 137 -4.49 -1.64 -1.72
C ASP A 137 -5.57 -0.66 -1.20
N MET A 138 -5.21 0.58 -0.94
CA MET A 138 -6.14 1.58 -0.42
C MET A 138 -7.22 2.00 -1.42
N TRP A 139 -7.09 1.66 -2.71
CA TRP A 139 -8.11 1.87 -3.74
C TRP A 139 -9.06 0.67 -3.88
N THR A 140 -8.94 -0.32 -2.99
CA THR A 140 -9.73 -1.57 -2.92
C THR A 140 -9.39 -2.62 -3.97
N ASP A 141 -8.32 -2.41 -4.74
CA ASP A 141 -7.90 -3.32 -5.79
C ASP A 141 -7.02 -4.45 -5.24
N VAL A 142 -7.30 -5.67 -5.68
CA VAL A 142 -6.50 -6.86 -5.34
C VAL A 142 -5.28 -6.90 -6.25
N PHE A 143 -4.14 -6.43 -5.76
CA PHE A 143 -2.88 -6.42 -6.53
C PHE A 143 -2.10 -7.73 -6.43
N ALA A 144 -2.34 -8.52 -5.38
CA ALA A 144 -1.75 -9.85 -5.21
C ALA A 144 -2.70 -10.78 -4.46
N ALA A 145 -2.60 -12.09 -4.72
CA ALA A 145 -3.38 -13.08 -3.99
C ALA A 145 -2.59 -14.40 -3.86
N PRO A 146 -1.52 -14.44 -3.03
CA PRO A 146 -0.86 -15.70 -2.68
C PRO A 146 -1.86 -16.72 -2.16
N GLY A 147 -1.69 -17.98 -2.52
CA GLY A 147 -2.69 -18.99 -2.26
C GLY A 147 -2.54 -20.23 -3.12
N TRP A 148 -3.44 -21.17 -2.88
CA TRP A 148 -3.52 -22.46 -3.56
C TRP A 148 -3.36 -22.36 -5.09
N ARG A 149 -3.97 -21.34 -5.72
CA ARG A 149 -3.98 -21.14 -7.18
C ARG A 149 -2.68 -20.53 -7.73
N THR A 150 -2.04 -19.64 -6.98
CA THR A 150 -0.98 -18.74 -7.48
C THR A 150 0.40 -19.16 -7.01
N THR A 151 0.50 -19.67 -5.79
CA THR A 151 1.76 -20.00 -5.11
C THR A 151 1.77 -21.44 -4.59
N GLY A 152 0.71 -22.20 -4.83
CA GLY A 152 0.56 -23.58 -4.33
C GLY A 152 0.26 -23.63 -2.84
N THR A 153 0.47 -24.80 -2.23
CA THR A 153 0.07 -25.11 -0.84
C THR A 153 1.21 -25.36 0.13
N SER A 154 2.45 -25.42 -0.36
CA SER A 154 3.61 -25.50 0.52
C SER A 154 3.79 -24.22 1.34
N ALA A 155 4.54 -24.31 2.43
CA ALA A 155 4.86 -23.13 3.23
C ALA A 155 5.52 -22.04 2.37
N GLY A 156 5.09 -20.78 2.55
CA GLY A 156 5.51 -19.65 1.74
C GLY A 156 5.75 -18.39 2.57
N ASN A 157 6.67 -17.55 2.10
CA ASN A 157 6.97 -16.24 2.68
C ASN A 157 6.89 -15.18 1.58
N PHE A 158 6.24 -14.06 1.89
CA PHE A 158 6.00 -12.97 0.96
C PHE A 158 6.47 -11.66 1.59
N LEU A 159 7.55 -11.07 1.07
CA LEU A 159 8.05 -9.77 1.49
C LEU A 159 7.22 -8.68 0.82
N ILE A 160 6.35 -8.03 1.59
CA ILE A 160 5.47 -6.96 1.12
C ILE A 160 6.17 -5.62 1.34
N ALA A 161 6.51 -4.95 0.26
CA ALA A 161 7.23 -3.68 0.28
C ALA A 161 6.31 -2.51 -0.14
N SER A 162 6.50 -1.34 0.47
CA SER A 162 5.79 -0.12 0.07
C SER A 162 6.29 0.40 -1.28
N PRO A 163 5.51 1.27 -1.97
CA PRO A 163 5.90 1.85 -3.24
C PRO A 163 7.30 2.47 -3.19
N GLY A 164 8.17 2.07 -4.12
CA GLY A 164 9.52 2.64 -4.25
C GLY A 164 10.50 2.26 -3.13
N TRP A 165 10.15 1.34 -2.23
CA TRP A 165 11.09 0.88 -1.21
C TRP A 165 12.26 0.12 -1.85
N ARG A 166 13.50 0.61 -1.66
CA ARG A 166 14.77 -0.02 -2.09
C ARG A 166 14.62 -0.74 -3.45
N PRO A 167 14.42 0.01 -4.55
CA PRO A 167 14.26 -0.58 -5.88
C PRO A 167 15.53 -1.33 -6.32
N ASP A 168 16.69 -0.95 -5.77
CA ASP A 168 17.96 -1.65 -5.92
C ASP A 168 17.96 -3.08 -5.34
N LEU A 169 17.05 -3.37 -4.41
CA LEU A 169 16.89 -4.69 -3.78
C LEU A 169 15.65 -5.45 -4.29
N ARG A 170 15.14 -5.13 -5.48
CA ARG A 170 13.94 -5.78 -6.03
C ARG A 170 14.15 -7.28 -6.23
N ASP A 171 15.24 -7.64 -6.90
CA ASP A 171 15.51 -9.03 -7.28
C ASP A 171 16.43 -9.75 -6.29
N ARG A 172 17.03 -9.01 -5.35
CA ARG A 172 18.05 -9.52 -4.42
C ARG A 172 17.97 -8.81 -3.09
N PHE A 173 17.54 -9.55 -2.06
CA PHE A 173 17.36 -9.04 -0.70
C PHE A 173 17.90 -10.04 0.33
N ASP A 174 18.95 -10.77 -0.06
CA ASP A 174 19.65 -11.81 0.72
C ASP A 174 20.17 -11.27 2.07
N GLU A 175 20.43 -9.95 2.15
CA GLU A 175 20.90 -9.29 3.36
C GLU A 175 19.95 -9.46 4.55
N PHE A 176 18.65 -9.67 4.29
CA PHE A 176 17.66 -9.89 5.34
C PHE A 176 17.54 -11.34 5.82
N LYS A 177 18.27 -12.28 5.19
CA LYS A 177 18.30 -13.71 5.55
C LYS A 177 16.88 -14.31 5.66
N LEU A 178 16.03 -13.95 4.69
CA LEU A 178 14.71 -14.55 4.55
C LEU A 178 14.85 -15.99 4.01
N PRO A 179 13.85 -16.87 4.23
CA PRO A 179 13.89 -18.23 3.71
C PRO A 179 14.01 -18.26 2.19
N ASP A 180 14.70 -19.28 1.67
CA ASP A 180 14.80 -19.50 0.23
C ASP A 180 13.41 -19.59 -0.41
N GLY A 181 13.25 -18.98 -1.58
CA GLY A 181 11.95 -18.91 -2.27
C GLY A 181 10.98 -17.86 -1.73
N THR A 182 11.42 -16.98 -0.82
CA THR A 182 10.63 -15.79 -0.45
C THR A 182 10.36 -14.93 -1.67
N GLU A 183 9.10 -14.62 -1.94
CA GLU A 183 8.68 -13.76 -3.05
C GLU A 183 8.53 -12.31 -2.56
N ARG A 184 9.06 -11.34 -3.32
CA ARG A 184 8.81 -9.92 -3.06
C ARG A 184 7.56 -9.47 -3.81
N ILE A 185 6.65 -8.80 -3.11
CA ILE A 185 5.44 -8.21 -3.67
C ILE A 185 5.48 -6.71 -3.36
N ASP A 186 5.51 -5.87 -4.40
CA ASP A 186 5.45 -4.42 -4.25
C ASP A 186 3.98 -3.98 -4.16
N ALA A 187 3.58 -3.45 -3.00
CA ALA A 187 2.24 -2.94 -2.79
C ALA A 187 2.06 -1.57 -3.47
N PRO A 188 0.92 -1.29 -4.14
CA PRO A 188 0.64 0.02 -4.73
C PRO A 188 0.46 1.15 -3.70
N THR A 189 0.09 0.80 -2.46
CA THR A 189 -0.09 1.74 -1.35
C THR A 189 0.55 1.22 -0.06
N PRO A 190 0.97 2.10 0.86
CA PRO A 190 1.67 1.70 2.09
C PRO A 190 0.79 1.06 3.16
N TYR A 191 -0.54 1.09 3.01
CA TYR A 191 -1.45 0.24 3.78
C TYR A 191 -2.04 -0.82 2.85
N VAL A 192 -2.17 -2.04 3.37
CA VAL A 192 -2.71 -3.19 2.63
C VAL A 192 -3.68 -3.93 3.52
N TRP A 193 -4.84 -4.31 2.99
CA TRP A 193 -5.77 -5.18 3.70
C TRP A 193 -5.71 -6.60 3.15
N ILE A 194 -5.37 -7.55 4.01
CA ILE A 194 -5.48 -8.97 3.71
C ILE A 194 -6.82 -9.48 4.20
N ILE A 195 -7.61 -10.07 3.29
CA ILE A 195 -8.87 -10.75 3.61
C ILE A 195 -8.73 -12.23 3.26
N GLY A 196 -7.92 -12.93 4.06
CA GLY A 196 -7.58 -14.33 3.88
C GLY A 196 -8.78 -15.24 4.04
N ARG A 197 -8.81 -16.33 3.27
CA ARG A 197 -9.84 -17.37 3.38
C ARG A 197 -9.19 -18.74 3.33
N THR A 198 -9.61 -19.62 4.23
CA THR A 198 -9.15 -21.03 4.27
C THR A 198 -10.37 -21.94 4.23
N LYS A 199 -10.41 -22.88 3.29
CA LYS A 199 -11.56 -23.77 3.09
C LYS A 199 -11.77 -24.70 4.27
N THR A 200 -13.02 -24.86 4.69
CA THR A 200 -13.44 -25.82 5.70
C THR A 200 -14.57 -26.69 5.14
N ASP A 201 -14.68 -27.92 5.61
CA ASP A 201 -15.83 -28.81 5.36
C ASP A 201 -16.95 -28.67 6.41
N GLY A 202 -16.79 -27.74 7.35
CA GLY A 202 -17.76 -27.45 8.40
C GLY A 202 -17.16 -27.53 9.80
N PRO A 203 -17.99 -27.52 10.86
CA PRO A 203 -17.54 -27.48 12.25
C PRO A 203 -16.56 -28.60 12.64
N ASP A 204 -16.77 -29.82 12.15
CA ASP A 204 -15.90 -30.97 12.45
C ASP A 204 -14.49 -30.84 11.84
N ASP A 205 -14.30 -29.93 10.88
CA ASP A 205 -13.02 -29.66 10.20
C ASP A 205 -12.32 -28.40 10.73
N TYR A 206 -12.93 -27.68 11.68
CA TYR A 206 -12.38 -26.42 12.21
C TYR A 206 -10.99 -26.55 12.81
N ASP A 207 -10.71 -27.62 13.56
CA ASP A 207 -9.39 -27.81 14.17
C ASP A 207 -8.26 -27.86 13.14
N ALA A 208 -8.51 -28.45 11.96
CA ALA A 208 -7.53 -28.48 10.87
C ALA A 208 -7.32 -27.08 10.27
N VAL A 209 -8.41 -26.32 10.10
CA VAL A 209 -8.35 -24.94 9.60
C VAL A 209 -7.68 -24.00 10.62
N HIS A 210 -7.93 -24.19 11.92
CA HIS A 210 -7.34 -23.37 12.98
C HIS A 210 -5.83 -23.51 13.03
N LYS A 211 -5.30 -24.74 12.85
CA LYS A 211 -3.85 -24.96 12.74
C LYS A 211 -3.21 -24.18 11.60
N ILE A 212 -3.91 -24.09 10.45
CA ILE A 212 -3.45 -23.27 9.32
C ILE A 212 -3.53 -21.78 9.66
N GLN A 213 -4.65 -21.34 10.23
CA GLN A 213 -4.84 -19.95 10.65
C GLN A 213 -3.81 -19.50 11.70
N ASP A 214 -3.39 -20.40 12.59
CA ASP A 214 -2.35 -20.16 13.60
C ASP A 214 -0.94 -20.09 13.00
N GLY A 215 -0.76 -20.72 11.84
CA GLY A 215 0.48 -20.65 11.08
C GLY A 215 0.62 -19.35 10.26
N TYR A 216 -0.47 -18.62 10.01
CA TYR A 216 -0.40 -17.32 9.34
C TYR A 216 0.29 -16.28 10.22
N LYS A 217 1.30 -15.60 9.67
CA LYS A 217 2.06 -14.57 10.40
C LYS A 217 2.24 -13.32 9.54
N ILE A 218 2.33 -12.19 10.21
CA ILE A 218 2.81 -10.93 9.65
C ILE A 218 3.97 -10.48 10.54
N THR A 219 5.16 -10.35 9.97
CA THR A 219 6.37 -10.04 10.72
C THR A 219 7.04 -8.82 10.10
N PRO A 220 7.13 -7.66 10.81
CA PRO A 220 7.94 -6.55 10.34
C PRO A 220 9.37 -7.01 10.03
N LEU A 221 9.97 -6.53 8.94
CA LEU A 221 11.27 -7.02 8.47
C LEU A 221 12.35 -6.90 9.55
N SER A 222 12.37 -5.82 10.32
CA SER A 222 13.27 -5.59 11.45
C SER A 222 13.11 -6.60 12.60
N GLN A 223 11.97 -7.29 12.68
CA GLN A 223 11.70 -8.34 13.66
C GLN A 223 11.92 -9.74 13.11
N TRP A 224 12.30 -9.89 11.84
CA TRP A 224 12.59 -11.19 11.26
C TRP A 224 13.73 -11.91 12.02
N GLY A 225 13.54 -13.20 12.30
CA GLY A 225 14.49 -14.02 13.07
C GLY A 225 14.58 -13.68 14.56
N LYS A 226 13.72 -12.81 15.09
CA LYS A 226 13.64 -12.47 16.53
C LYS A 226 12.40 -13.12 17.16
N ASP A 227 12.39 -13.20 18.48
CA ASP A 227 11.21 -13.66 19.22
C ASP A 227 10.00 -12.77 18.94
N ALA A 228 8.87 -13.40 18.69
CA ALA A 228 7.62 -12.72 18.39
C ALA A 228 7.21 -11.83 19.57
N LYS A 229 7.00 -10.54 19.28
CA LYS A 229 6.47 -9.58 20.26
C LYS A 229 4.98 -9.38 20.03
N PRO A 230 4.15 -9.35 21.09
CA PRO A 230 2.76 -8.98 20.94
C PRO A 230 2.64 -7.59 20.31
N ALA A 231 1.85 -7.50 19.24
CA ALA A 231 1.50 -6.21 18.65
C ALA A 231 0.71 -5.39 19.70
N LYS A 232 1.14 -4.15 19.93
CA LYS A 232 0.47 -3.23 20.85
C LYS A 232 -0.56 -2.41 20.10
N VAL A 233 -1.79 -2.38 20.58
CA VAL A 233 -2.80 -1.44 20.07
C VAL A 233 -2.55 -0.08 20.72
N LYS A 234 -2.50 0.96 19.89
CA LYS A 234 -2.50 2.35 20.35
C LYS A 234 -3.85 2.94 19.96
N ILE A 235 -4.73 3.11 20.95
CA ILE A 235 -6.04 3.69 20.73
C ILE A 235 -5.91 5.19 20.48
N ASP A 236 -6.41 5.63 19.34
CA ASP A 236 -6.63 7.01 18.96
C ASP A 236 -8.09 7.39 19.28
N PRO A 237 -8.33 8.23 20.30
CA PRO A 237 -9.68 8.65 20.70
C PRO A 237 -10.36 9.56 19.67
N SER A 238 -9.63 10.07 18.67
CA SER A 238 -10.21 10.94 17.63
C SER A 238 -10.94 10.16 16.53
N VAL A 239 -10.71 8.85 16.41
CA VAL A 239 -11.39 7.99 15.44
C VAL A 239 -12.84 7.75 15.87
N ASP A 240 -13.79 8.09 14.99
CA ASP A 240 -15.19 7.70 15.17
C ASP A 240 -15.33 6.19 14.98
N MET A 241 -15.54 5.47 16.08
CA MET A 241 -15.71 4.02 16.14
C MET A 241 -17.18 3.56 16.05
N LYS A 242 -18.13 4.48 15.96
CA LYS A 242 -19.57 4.19 16.08
C LYS A 242 -20.30 4.33 14.75
N THR A 243 -19.95 5.36 13.97
CA THR A 243 -20.60 5.62 12.69
C THR A 243 -20.02 4.67 11.64
N PRO A 244 -20.83 3.88 10.91
CA PRO A 244 -20.32 2.99 9.86
C PRO A 244 -19.52 3.76 8.79
N PRO A 245 -18.45 3.19 8.20
CA PRO A 245 -17.62 3.88 7.22
C PRO A 245 -18.40 4.48 6.05
N LYS A 246 -19.38 3.73 5.54
CA LYS A 246 -20.31 4.20 4.49
C LYS A 246 -21.04 5.47 4.92
N THR A 247 -21.63 5.46 6.11
CA THR A 247 -22.37 6.61 6.63
C THR A 247 -21.46 7.81 6.80
N GLN A 248 -20.25 7.64 7.34
CA GLN A 248 -19.29 8.74 7.47
C GLN A 248 -18.94 9.37 6.11
N ALA A 249 -18.69 8.54 5.08
CA ALA A 249 -18.40 9.03 3.73
C ALA A 249 -19.61 9.70 3.04
N ASP A 250 -20.81 9.15 3.23
CA ASP A 250 -22.05 9.67 2.61
C ASP A 250 -22.51 10.99 3.23
N THR A 251 -22.25 11.20 4.52
CA THR A 251 -22.73 12.39 5.25
C THR A 251 -21.65 13.45 5.45
N ALA A 252 -20.43 13.23 4.96
CA ALA A 252 -19.38 14.24 4.98
C ALA A 252 -19.81 15.48 4.19
N SER A 253 -19.45 16.67 4.68
CA SER A 253 -19.58 17.88 3.87
C SER A 253 -18.67 17.77 2.64
N ALA A 254 -19.02 18.46 1.54
CA ALA A 254 -18.17 18.44 0.35
C ALA A 254 -16.74 18.93 0.66
N GLU A 255 -16.61 19.96 1.51
CA GLU A 255 -15.32 20.49 1.96
C GLU A 255 -14.50 19.42 2.70
N ASP A 256 -15.08 18.78 3.72
CA ASP A 256 -14.38 17.75 4.50
C ASP A 256 -14.03 16.53 3.64
N TYR A 257 -14.93 16.12 2.75
CA TYR A 257 -14.74 14.98 1.86
C TYR A 257 -13.53 15.19 0.93
N PHE A 258 -13.48 16.31 0.21
CA PHE A 258 -12.39 16.59 -0.73
C PHE A 258 -11.09 16.97 -0.02
N ALA A 259 -11.15 17.68 1.11
CA ALA A 259 -9.97 17.93 1.93
C ALA A 259 -9.36 16.62 2.41
N TYR A 260 -10.19 15.68 2.86
CA TYR A 260 -9.72 14.38 3.31
C TYR A 260 -9.15 13.52 2.17
N ALA A 261 -9.81 13.50 0.99
CA ALA A 261 -9.26 12.86 -0.20
C ALA A 261 -7.87 13.40 -0.55
N ALA A 262 -7.70 14.73 -0.55
CA ALA A 262 -6.43 15.38 -0.85
C ALA A 262 -5.33 15.02 0.17
N GLU A 263 -5.66 14.90 1.45
CA GLU A 263 -4.71 14.43 2.46
C GLU A 263 -4.30 12.96 2.22
N LEU A 264 -5.25 12.09 1.86
CA LEU A 264 -4.96 10.67 1.59
C LEU A 264 -4.11 10.49 0.33
N LEU A 265 -4.33 11.29 -0.73
CA LEU A 265 -3.55 11.24 -1.97
C LEU A 265 -2.04 11.49 -1.77
N LYS A 266 -1.65 12.22 -0.72
CA LYS A 266 -0.23 12.42 -0.39
C LYS A 266 0.48 11.11 -0.06
N LEU A 267 -0.27 10.11 0.42
CA LEU A 267 0.26 8.81 0.85
C LEU A 267 -0.17 7.66 -0.07
N HIS A 268 -1.30 7.80 -0.74
CA HIS A 268 -1.91 6.78 -1.59
C HIS A 268 -1.94 7.29 -3.02
N PRO A 269 -0.86 7.05 -3.81
CA PRO A 269 -0.84 7.51 -5.19
C PRO A 269 -1.98 6.85 -5.98
N PRO A 270 -2.63 7.58 -6.89
CA PRO A 270 -3.50 6.99 -7.91
C PRO A 270 -2.79 5.91 -8.70
N HIS A 271 -3.54 4.95 -9.25
CA HIS A 271 -2.94 4.01 -10.18
C HIS A 271 -2.51 4.71 -11.46
N SER A 272 -1.52 4.14 -12.16
CA SER A 272 -1.06 4.69 -13.44
C SER A 272 -2.16 4.79 -14.51
N THR A 273 -3.22 3.98 -14.37
CA THR A 273 -4.40 3.96 -15.25
C THR A 273 -5.40 5.07 -14.95
N ASP A 274 -5.27 5.76 -13.82
CA ASP A 274 -6.22 6.79 -13.36
C ASP A 274 -5.90 8.18 -13.90
N GLN A 275 -4.84 8.33 -14.70
CA GLN A 275 -4.40 9.62 -15.25
C GLN A 275 -5.54 10.45 -15.86
N PRO A 276 -6.50 9.89 -16.63
CA PRO A 276 -7.59 10.69 -17.19
C PRO A 276 -8.52 11.33 -16.15
N ILE A 277 -8.81 10.65 -15.04
CA ILE A 277 -9.69 11.20 -13.99
C ILE A 277 -8.92 12.18 -13.09
N ILE A 278 -7.63 11.94 -12.86
CA ILE A 278 -6.76 12.83 -12.09
C ILE A 278 -6.47 14.15 -12.82
N ALA A 279 -6.38 14.12 -14.15
CA ALA A 279 -6.09 15.30 -14.97
C ALA A 279 -7.31 16.22 -15.19
N ARG A 280 -8.49 15.78 -14.77
CA ARG A 280 -9.76 16.48 -14.99
C ARG A 280 -10.02 17.52 -13.90
#